data_AF-A0A7J4K2J7-F1
#
_entry.id   AF-A0A7J4K2J7-F1
#
_cell.length_a   1.000
_cell.length_b   1.000
_cell.length_c   1.000
_cell.angle_alpha   90.00
_cell.angle_beta   90.00
_cell.angle_gamma   90.00
#
_symmetry.space_group_name_H-M   'P 1'
#
loop_
_entity.id
_entity.type
_entity.pdbx_description
1 polymer ?
#
loop_
_entity_poly.entity_id
_entity_poly.type
_entity_poly.pdbx_seq_one_letter_code
_entity_poly.pdbx_strand_id
1 'polypeptide(L)'
;MNWKSHTLIAFFLSLAIFYFVFSIREAVQIPQLLILSIFSALSALVPDLDHDISKGRKLLDAAVIVFAFGIAAYFYFFNSASGIFSSFFGPLIIFFAILGFYFIAFKILKPKHRGATHTFVLCFAFSVLVYLIAGLQLAVAGLIGYFSHLLADKEIKIL
;
A
#
# COMPACT_ATOMS: atom_id res chain seq x y z
N MET A 1 3.08 5.28 -17.81
CA MET A 1 2.28 4.15 -17.29
C MET A 1 0.82 4.41 -17.58
N ASN A 2 0.11 3.44 -18.16
CA ASN A 2 -1.32 3.55 -18.49
C ASN A 2 -2.15 3.12 -17.29
N TRP A 3 -2.12 3.93 -16.23
CA TRP A 3 -2.70 3.60 -14.92
C TRP A 3 -4.16 3.14 -15.00
N LYS A 4 -4.93 3.66 -15.97
CA LYS A 4 -6.32 3.25 -16.21
C LYS A 4 -6.42 1.78 -16.59
N SER A 5 -5.52 1.29 -17.44
CA SER A 5 -5.53 -0.11 -17.86
C SER A 5 -5.13 -1.01 -16.70
N HIS A 6 -4.09 -0.68 -15.93
CA HIS A 6 -3.66 -1.48 -14.78
C HIS A 6 -4.75 -1.56 -13.71
N THR A 7 -5.39 -0.44 -13.37
CA THR A 7 -6.47 -0.42 -12.37
C THR A 7 -7.70 -1.20 -12.83
N LEU A 8 -8.11 -1.07 -14.10
CA LEU A 8 -9.26 -1.81 -14.63
C LEU A 8 -8.99 -3.31 -14.69
N ILE A 9 -7.80 -3.72 -15.18
CA ILE A 9 -7.40 -5.13 -15.21
C ILE A 9 -7.43 -5.70 -13.80
N ALA A 10 -6.78 -5.04 -12.84
CA ALA A 10 -6.73 -5.48 -11.45
C ALA A 10 -8.12 -5.55 -10.79
N PHE A 11 -8.99 -4.58 -11.08
CA PHE A 11 -10.36 -4.55 -10.58
C PHE A 11 -11.16 -5.76 -11.09
N PHE A 12 -11.25 -5.94 -12.41
CA PHE A 12 -12.05 -7.01 -12.99
C PHE A 12 -11.48 -8.39 -12.74
N LEU A 13 -10.14 -8.52 -12.71
CA LEU A 13 -9.47 -9.78 -12.37
C LEU A 13 -9.75 -10.18 -10.93
N SER A 14 -9.61 -9.25 -9.97
CA SER A 14 -9.96 -9.50 -8.57
C SER A 14 -11.43 -9.82 -8.40
N LEU A 15 -12.32 -9.05 -9.05
CA LEU A 15 -13.76 -9.29 -9.01
C LEU A 15 -14.10 -10.71 -9.48
N ALA A 16 -13.55 -11.14 -10.62
CA ALA A 16 -13.75 -12.48 -11.14
C ALA A 16 -13.20 -13.55 -10.19
N ILE A 17 -11.97 -13.40 -9.69
CA ILE A 17 -11.35 -14.38 -8.78
C ILE A 17 -12.17 -14.51 -7.50
N PHE A 18 -12.51 -13.41 -6.82
CA PHE A 18 -13.28 -13.48 -5.58
C PHE A 18 -14.72 -13.96 -5.81
N TYR A 19 -15.34 -13.59 -6.93
CA TYR A 19 -16.66 -14.10 -7.28
C TYR A 19 -16.66 -15.61 -7.50
N PHE A 20 -15.73 -16.16 -8.29
CA PHE A 20 -15.72 -17.59 -8.61
C PHE A 20 -15.09 -18.47 -7.53
N VAL A 21 -14.04 -17.99 -6.84
CA VAL A 21 -13.27 -18.80 -5.88
C VAL A 21 -13.87 -18.71 -4.48
N PHE A 22 -14.26 -17.51 -4.05
CA PHE A 22 -14.63 -17.24 -2.65
C PHE A 22 -16.14 -17.09 -2.44
N SER A 23 -16.88 -16.50 -3.39
CA SER A 23 -18.35 -16.36 -3.24
C SER A 23 -19.05 -17.72 -3.13
N ILE A 24 -18.56 -18.72 -3.87
CA ILE A 24 -19.13 -20.08 -3.87
C ILE A 24 -18.88 -20.79 -2.53
N ARG A 25 -17.80 -20.46 -1.81
CA ARG A 25 -17.38 -21.17 -0.58
C ARG A 25 -17.68 -20.44 0.72
N GLU A 26 -17.62 -19.11 0.73
CA GLU A 26 -17.62 -18.30 1.97
C GLU A 26 -18.75 -17.27 2.04
N ALA A 27 -19.74 -17.30 1.13
CA ALA A 27 -20.87 -16.36 1.11
C ALA A 27 -20.44 -14.88 1.14
N VAL A 28 -19.39 -14.54 0.39
CA VAL A 28 -18.88 -13.17 0.29
C VAL A 28 -19.97 -12.26 -0.26
N GLN A 29 -20.33 -11.22 0.50
CA GLN A 29 -21.38 -10.28 0.09
C GLN A 29 -20.90 -9.35 -1.03
N ILE A 30 -21.81 -8.88 -1.89
CA ILE A 30 -21.49 -7.95 -2.99
C ILE A 30 -20.68 -6.72 -2.53
N PRO A 31 -21.00 -6.04 -1.41
CA PRO A 31 -20.21 -4.91 -0.94
C PRO A 31 -18.75 -5.29 -0.64
N GLN A 32 -18.52 -6.46 -0.07
CA GLN A 32 -17.18 -6.96 0.24
C GLN A 32 -16.39 -7.27 -1.04
N LEU A 33 -17.02 -7.87 -2.06
CA LEU A 33 -16.40 -8.07 -3.36
C LEU A 33 -15.94 -6.75 -4.00
N LEU A 34 -16.77 -5.70 -3.90
CA LEU A 34 -16.42 -4.38 -4.41
C LEU A 34 -15.25 -3.77 -3.65
N ILE A 35 -15.24 -3.86 -2.31
CA ILE A 35 -14.13 -3.36 -1.49
C ILE A 35 -12.81 -4.06 -1.87
N LEU A 36 -12.82 -5.38 -1.98
CA LEU A 36 -11.62 -6.16 -2.37
C LEU A 36 -11.16 -5.79 -3.78
N SER A 37 -12.08 -5.61 -4.72
CA SER A 37 -11.76 -5.25 -6.11
C SER A 37 -11.21 -3.83 -6.23
N ILE A 38 -11.75 -2.86 -5.47
CA ILE A 38 -11.21 -1.51 -5.36
C ILE A 38 -9.80 -1.55 -4.75
N PHE A 39 -9.61 -2.32 -3.68
CA PHE A 39 -8.31 -2.46 -3.03
C PHE A 39 -7.27 -3.08 -3.98
N SER A 40 -7.64 -4.10 -4.75
CA SER A 40 -6.80 -4.66 -5.83
C SER A 40 -6.43 -3.60 -6.86
N ALA A 41 -7.41 -2.82 -7.34
CA ALA A 41 -7.17 -1.74 -8.30
C ALA A 41 -6.17 -0.69 -7.78
N LEU A 42 -6.28 -0.30 -6.50
CA LEU A 42 -5.33 0.60 -5.85
C LEU A 42 -3.95 -0.06 -5.69
N SER A 43 -3.92 -1.35 -5.35
CA SER A 43 -2.67 -2.11 -5.18
C SER A 43 -1.88 -2.25 -6.47
N ALA A 44 -2.56 -2.30 -7.63
CA ALA A 44 -1.91 -2.27 -8.93
C ALA A 44 -1.14 -0.98 -9.22
N LEU A 45 -1.41 0.12 -8.48
CA LEU A 45 -0.68 1.39 -8.64
C LEU A 45 0.54 1.49 -7.72
N VAL A 46 0.70 0.57 -6.78
CA VAL A 46 1.80 0.57 -5.80
C VAL A 46 3.18 0.49 -6.49
N PRO A 47 3.40 -0.33 -7.54
CA PRO A 47 4.70 -0.42 -8.20
C PRO A 47 5.21 0.92 -8.74
N ASP A 48 4.31 1.81 -9.16
CA ASP A 48 4.61 3.12 -9.77
C ASP A 48 4.71 4.29 -8.77
N LEU A 49 4.59 4.01 -7.47
CA LEU A 49 4.88 5.00 -6.43
C LEU A 49 6.37 5.35 -6.36
N ASP A 50 7.21 4.62 -7.10
CA ASP A 50 8.64 4.90 -7.29
C ASP A 50 8.90 6.11 -8.22
N HIS A 51 7.93 6.52 -9.04
CA HIS A 51 8.10 7.59 -10.01
C HIS A 51 7.75 8.97 -9.41
N ASP A 52 8.74 9.88 -9.30
CA ASP A 52 8.60 11.19 -8.62
C ASP A 52 7.46 12.06 -9.16
N ILE A 53 7.24 11.99 -10.46
CA ILE A 53 6.25 12.83 -11.15
C ILE A 53 4.84 12.22 -11.03
N SER A 54 4.70 10.97 -10.55
CA SER A 54 3.41 10.30 -10.51
C SER A 54 2.45 10.99 -9.53
N LYS A 55 1.18 11.08 -9.91
CA LYS A 55 0.14 11.66 -9.05
C LYS A 55 -0.03 10.85 -7.76
N GLY A 56 0.12 9.52 -7.86
CA GLY A 56 0.10 8.62 -6.70
C GLY A 56 1.21 8.93 -5.72
N ARG A 57 2.42 9.22 -6.22
CA ARG A 57 3.53 9.64 -5.38
C ARG A 57 3.24 10.95 -4.63
N LYS A 58 2.78 11.98 -5.35
CA LYS A 58 2.43 13.27 -4.73
C LYS A 58 1.34 13.13 -3.67
N LEU A 59 0.34 12.28 -3.93
CA LEU A 59 -0.71 11.97 -2.96
C LEU A 59 -0.15 11.24 -1.74
N LEU A 60 0.74 10.26 -1.93
CA LEU A 60 1.40 9.54 -0.84
C LEU A 60 2.25 10.49 0.01
N ASP A 61 3.05 11.36 -0.62
CA ASP A 61 3.87 12.36 0.07
C ASP A 61 2.99 13.28 0.96
N ALA A 62 1.84 13.73 0.45
CA ALA A 62 0.88 14.51 1.22
C ALA A 62 0.20 13.69 2.33
N ALA A 63 -0.22 12.46 2.02
CA ALA A 63 -0.90 11.58 2.97
C ALA A 63 0.00 11.25 4.16
N VAL A 64 1.28 10.98 3.93
CA VAL A 64 2.24 10.66 5.00
C VAL A 64 2.39 11.83 5.97
N ILE A 65 2.35 13.08 5.50
CA ILE A 65 2.37 14.25 6.40
C ILE A 65 1.12 14.26 7.29
N VAL A 66 -0.06 14.04 6.70
CA VAL A 66 -1.33 14.01 7.44
C VAL A 66 -1.37 12.85 8.43
N PHE A 67 -0.93 11.65 8.02
CA PHE A 67 -0.87 10.47 8.89
C PHE A 67 0.16 10.64 10.01
N ALA A 68 1.36 11.16 9.71
CA ALA A 68 2.37 11.42 10.72
C ALA A 68 1.84 12.40 11.78
N PHE A 69 1.13 13.45 11.34
CA PHE A 69 0.49 14.40 12.25
C PHE A 69 -0.62 13.75 13.09
N GLY A 70 -1.49 12.98 12.45
CA GLY A 70 -2.58 12.27 13.14
C GLY A 70 -2.06 11.28 14.18
N ILE A 71 -1.01 10.52 13.85
CA ILE A 71 -0.35 9.60 14.80
C ILE A 71 0.27 10.39 15.95
N ALA A 72 1.04 11.44 15.66
CA ALA A 72 1.63 12.28 16.70
C ALA A 72 0.57 12.87 17.65
N ALA A 73 -0.55 13.38 17.10
CA ALA A 73 -1.67 13.88 17.88
C ALA A 73 -2.34 12.77 18.70
N TYR A 74 -2.56 11.59 18.13
CA TYR A 74 -3.11 10.45 18.85
C TYR A 74 -2.25 10.07 20.06
N PHE A 75 -0.93 9.98 19.87
CA PHE A 75 -0.01 9.71 20.97
C PHE A 75 -0.02 10.83 22.03
N TYR A 76 -0.17 12.09 21.63
CA TYR A 76 -0.27 13.20 22.58
C TYR A 76 -1.53 13.14 23.44
N PHE A 77 -2.69 12.89 22.82
CA PHE A 77 -3.98 13.00 23.51
C PHE A 77 -4.39 11.72 24.24
N PHE A 78 -4.01 10.55 23.73
CA PHE A 78 -4.54 9.28 24.20
C PHE A 78 -3.50 8.38 24.86
N ASN A 79 -2.20 8.70 24.77
CA ASN A 79 -1.19 7.89 25.43
C ASN A 79 -0.93 8.40 26.86
N SER A 80 -1.18 7.54 27.84
CA SER A 80 -0.94 7.80 29.26
C SER A 80 0.54 7.61 29.67
N ALA A 81 1.42 7.28 28.72
CA ALA A 81 2.82 7.01 29.01
C ALA A 81 3.52 8.23 29.62
N SER A 82 4.00 8.08 30.86
CA SER A 82 4.81 9.09 31.53
C SER A 82 6.23 9.15 30.94
N GLY A 83 6.71 10.35 30.60
CA GLY A 83 8.10 10.57 30.18
C GLY A 83 8.26 11.59 29.05
N ILE A 84 9.35 11.48 28.27
CA ILE A 84 9.63 12.37 27.14
C ILE A 84 8.46 12.39 26.13
N PHE A 85 7.75 11.26 26.00
CA PHE A 85 6.60 11.10 25.12
C PHE A 85 5.31 11.81 25.61
N SER A 86 5.19 12.13 26.91
CA SER A 86 4.08 12.95 27.45
C SER A 86 4.36 14.46 27.39
N SER A 87 5.60 14.87 27.08
CA SER A 87 5.93 16.28 26.90
C SER A 87 5.53 16.78 25.51
N PHE A 88 5.36 18.09 25.33
CA PHE A 88 5.10 18.71 24.02
C PHE A 88 6.10 18.27 22.93
N PHE A 89 7.34 17.91 23.31
CA PHE A 89 8.36 17.46 22.38
C PHE A 89 8.16 16.02 21.88
N GLY A 90 7.46 15.16 22.63
CA GLY A 90 7.23 13.76 22.27
C GLY A 90 6.54 13.59 20.90
N PRO A 91 5.38 14.21 20.68
CA PRO A 91 4.67 14.17 19.40
C PRO A 91 5.48 14.72 18.24
N LEU A 92 6.25 15.80 18.45
CA LEU A 92 7.14 16.37 17.43
C LEU A 92 8.21 15.37 17.01
N ILE A 93 8.83 14.68 17.97
CA ILE A 93 9.83 13.63 17.69
C ILE A 93 9.20 12.51 16.87
N ILE A 94 8.00 12.03 17.23
CA ILE A 94 7.29 10.98 16.48
C ILE A 94 6.98 11.44 15.05
N PHE A 95 6.46 12.66 14.90
CA PHE A 95 6.15 13.25 13.60
C PHE A 95 7.38 13.30 12.68
N PHE A 96 8.48 13.88 13.18
CA PHE A 96 9.73 13.97 12.42
C PHE A 96 10.39 12.61 12.21
N ALA A 97 10.24 11.65 13.12
CA ALA A 97 10.74 10.29 12.95
C ALA A 97 10.03 9.56 11.81
N ILE A 98 8.68 9.64 11.75
CA ILE A 98 7.89 9.04 10.67
C ILE A 98 8.26 9.67 9.31
N LEU A 99 8.31 11.00 9.25
CA LEU A 99 8.72 11.70 8.03
C LEU A 99 10.15 11.38 7.63
N GLY A 100 11.09 11.44 8.57
CA GLY A 100 12.50 11.12 8.36
C GLY A 100 12.66 9.71 7.82
N PHE A 101 12.03 8.72 8.45
CA PHE A 101 12.03 7.34 7.98
C PHE A 101 11.46 7.22 6.57
N TYR A 102 10.31 7.82 6.29
CA TYR A 102 9.69 7.82 4.96
C TYR A 102 10.63 8.40 3.89
N PHE A 103 11.16 9.61 4.12
CA PHE A 103 12.05 10.26 3.17
C PHE A 103 13.36 9.51 3.00
N ILE A 104 13.93 8.94 4.06
CA ILE A 104 15.14 8.11 3.99
C ILE A 104 14.87 6.85 3.17
N ALA A 105 13.77 6.13 3.47
CA ALA A 105 13.39 4.94 2.72
C ALA A 105 13.24 5.25 1.23
N PHE A 106 12.53 6.32 0.87
CA PHE A 106 12.34 6.71 -0.52
C PHE A 106 13.49 7.49 -1.16
N LYS A 107 14.50 7.92 -0.42
CA LYS A 107 15.70 8.55 -0.98
C LYS A 107 16.82 7.54 -1.18
N ILE A 108 16.96 6.58 -0.26
CA ILE A 108 18.04 5.58 -0.26
C ILE A 108 17.60 4.31 -1.00
N LEU A 109 16.42 3.78 -0.71
CA LEU A 109 15.96 2.51 -1.29
C LEU A 109 15.29 2.70 -2.63
N LYS A 110 15.10 3.94 -3.09
CA LYS A 110 14.43 4.22 -4.36
C LYS A 110 15.33 3.81 -5.51
N PRO A 111 14.95 2.76 -6.25
CA PRO A 111 15.74 2.30 -7.35
C PRO A 111 15.40 3.15 -8.60
N LYS A 112 16.40 3.41 -9.45
CA LYS A 112 16.19 4.17 -10.69
C LYS A 112 15.36 3.33 -11.67
N HIS A 113 14.17 3.84 -12.03
CA HIS A 113 13.20 3.35 -13.04
C HIS A 113 12.98 1.83 -13.10
N ARG A 114 11.79 1.36 -12.67
CA ARG A 114 11.39 -0.06 -12.71
C ARG A 114 12.34 -0.97 -11.96
N GLY A 115 12.76 -0.51 -10.80
CA GLY A 115 13.71 -1.21 -9.96
C GLY A 115 13.03 -2.25 -9.07
N ALA A 116 13.39 -2.25 -7.78
CA ALA A 116 12.89 -3.23 -6.81
C ALA A 116 11.35 -3.35 -6.75
N THR A 117 10.60 -2.27 -7.00
CA THR A 117 9.11 -2.29 -7.01
C THR A 117 8.52 -3.13 -8.15
N HIS A 118 9.33 -3.50 -9.15
CA HIS A 118 8.92 -4.39 -10.23
C HIS A 118 9.46 -5.82 -10.04
N THR A 119 9.66 -6.23 -8.78
CA THR A 119 10.12 -7.59 -8.42
C THR A 119 9.01 -8.42 -7.82
N PHE A 120 9.06 -9.73 -8.06
CA PHE A 120 8.15 -10.68 -7.43
C PHE A 120 8.33 -10.71 -5.90
N VAL A 121 9.55 -10.48 -5.41
CA VAL A 121 9.86 -10.42 -3.97
C VAL A 121 9.11 -9.27 -3.30
N LEU A 122 9.11 -8.06 -3.85
CA LEU A 122 8.34 -6.95 -3.27
C LEU A 122 6.84 -7.14 -3.39
N CYS A 123 6.35 -7.79 -4.45
CA CYS A 123 4.94 -8.17 -4.56
C CYS A 123 4.52 -9.09 -3.39
N PHE A 124 5.33 -10.12 -3.10
CA PHE A 124 5.06 -11.04 -1.98
C PHE A 124 5.22 -10.35 -0.62
N ALA A 125 6.28 -9.57 -0.42
CA ALA A 125 6.50 -8.82 0.80
C ALA A 125 5.35 -7.82 1.08
N PHE A 126 4.85 -7.16 0.04
CA PHE A 126 3.66 -6.31 0.13
C PHE A 126 2.43 -7.11 0.58
N SER A 127 2.15 -8.27 -0.02
CA SER A 127 1.02 -9.11 0.38
C SER A 127 1.14 -9.60 1.83
N VAL A 128 2.33 -10.00 2.28
CA VAL A 128 2.60 -10.38 3.68
C VAL A 128 2.35 -9.20 4.62
N LEU A 129 2.82 -8.00 4.27
CA LEU A 129 2.56 -6.80 5.06
C LEU A 129 1.06 -6.50 5.16
N VAL A 130 0.33 -6.59 4.06
CA VAL A 130 -1.13 -6.42 4.05
C VAL A 130 -1.82 -7.50 4.87
N TYR A 131 -1.35 -8.75 4.84
CA TYR A 131 -1.88 -9.84 5.66
C TYR A 131 -1.77 -9.53 7.16
N LEU A 132 -0.60 -9.05 7.60
CA LEU A 132 -0.36 -8.72 9.01
C LEU A 132 -1.23 -7.55 9.51
N ILE A 133 -1.57 -6.61 8.63
CA ILE A 133 -2.32 -5.39 9.00
C ILE A 133 -3.83 -5.58 8.85
N ALA A 134 -4.26 -6.22 7.77
CA ALA A 134 -5.65 -6.19 7.30
C ALA A 134 -6.25 -7.57 7.03
N GLY A 135 -5.47 -8.65 7.19
CA GLY A 135 -5.93 -10.03 7.06
C GLY A 135 -5.86 -10.61 5.65
N LEU A 136 -6.23 -11.90 5.55
CA LEU A 136 -6.02 -12.74 4.36
C LEU A 136 -6.70 -12.22 3.10
N GLN A 137 -7.98 -11.82 3.19
CA GLN A 137 -8.75 -11.42 2.01
C GLN A 137 -8.14 -10.19 1.32
N LEU A 138 -7.76 -9.17 2.10
CA LEU A 138 -7.08 -7.98 1.57
C LEU A 138 -5.66 -8.28 1.09
N ALA A 139 -4.95 -9.20 1.75
CA ALA A 139 -3.63 -9.63 1.30
C ALA A 139 -3.66 -10.29 -0.09
N VAL A 140 -4.66 -11.15 -0.32
CA VAL A 140 -4.89 -11.81 -1.61
C VAL A 140 -5.33 -10.79 -2.67
N ALA A 141 -6.24 -9.86 -2.33
CA ALA A 141 -6.63 -8.78 -3.24
C ALA A 141 -5.45 -7.89 -3.62
N GLY A 142 -4.62 -7.53 -2.64
CA GLY A 142 -3.40 -6.75 -2.85
C GLY A 142 -2.40 -7.48 -3.74
N LEU A 143 -2.22 -8.80 -3.52
CA LEU A 143 -1.36 -9.64 -4.35
C LEU A 143 -1.85 -9.69 -5.80
N ILE A 144 -3.14 -9.92 -6.04
CA ILE A 144 -3.74 -9.92 -7.39
C ILE A 144 -3.49 -8.59 -8.09
N GLY A 145 -3.76 -7.48 -7.41
CA GLY A 145 -3.58 -6.15 -7.96
C GLY A 145 -2.14 -5.88 -8.35
N TYR A 146 -1.21 -6.03 -7.39
CA TYR A 146 0.21 -5.81 -7.61
C TYR A 146 0.75 -6.74 -8.70
N PHE A 147 0.43 -8.03 -8.65
CA PHE A 147 0.92 -9.00 -9.63
C PHE A 147 0.36 -8.76 -11.04
N SER A 148 -0.91 -8.34 -11.15
CA SER A 148 -1.50 -8.00 -12.45
C SER A 148 -0.79 -6.81 -13.11
N HIS A 149 -0.29 -5.86 -12.32
CA HIS A 149 0.55 -4.76 -12.83
C HIS A 149 1.85 -5.30 -13.43
N LEU A 150 2.56 -6.14 -12.67
CA LEU A 150 3.82 -6.73 -13.12
C LEU A 150 3.65 -7.57 -14.40
N LEU A 151 2.56 -8.34 -14.49
CA LEU A 151 2.21 -9.12 -15.68
C LEU A 151 1.91 -8.23 -16.89
N ALA A 152 1.15 -7.16 -16.69
CA ALA A 152 0.76 -6.24 -17.77
C ALA A 152 1.97 -5.52 -18.36
N ASP A 153 2.95 -5.15 -17.52
CA ASP A 153 4.18 -4.50 -17.96
C ASP A 153 5.16 -5.48 -18.63
N LYS A 154 5.03 -6.79 -18.42
CA LYS A 154 5.95 -7.84 -18.90
C LYS A 154 7.39 -7.68 -18.39
N GLU A 155 7.59 -6.99 -17.28
CA GLU A 155 8.91 -6.70 -16.72
C GLU A 155 9.13 -7.35 -15.35
N ILE A 156 8.54 -8.54 -15.15
CA ILE A 156 8.65 -9.28 -13.90
C ILE A 156 10.11 -9.67 -13.67
N LYS A 157 10.73 -9.06 -12.67
CA LYS A 157 12.04 -9.47 -12.15
C LYS A 157 11.86 -10.44 -10.99
N ILE A 158 12.67 -11.49 -10.95
CA ILE A 158 12.68 -12.40 -9.79
C ILE A 158 13.37 -11.73 -8.59
N LEU A 159 14.46 -10.98 -8.84
CA LEU A 159 15.23 -10.18 -7.89
C LEU A 159 15.57 -8.81 -8.49
#